data_AF-A0A5N7WW28-F1
#
_entry.id   AF-A0A5N7WW28-F1
#
_cell.length_a   1.000
_cell.length_b   1.000
_cell.length_c   1.000
_cell.angle_alpha   90.00
_cell.angle_beta   90.00
_cell.angle_gamma   90.00
#
_symmetry.space_group_name_H-M   'P 1'
#
loop_
_entity.id
_entity.type
_entity.pdbx_description
1 polymer ?
#
loop_
_entity_poly.entity_id
_entity_poly.type
_entity_poly.pdbx_seq_one_letter_code
_entity_poly.pdbx_strand_id
1 'polypeptide(L)' 'MTRINTTEIWERHGYRVERMEQDIGAPRRNIYAPDGTLLIENAEYTQETEALRELGFIE' A
#
# COMPACT_ATOMS: atom_id res chain seq x y z
N MET A 1 7.60 -16.91 -8.15
CA MET A 1 6.20 -16.74 -8.63
C MET A 1 5.56 -15.73 -7.67
N THR A 2 5.42 -14.47 -8.09
CA THR A 2 5.00 -13.34 -7.23
C THR A 2 3.58 -13.58 -6.71
N ARG A 3 3.41 -13.64 -5.39
CA ARG A 3 2.09 -13.80 -4.76
C ARG A 3 1.58 -12.43 -4.35
N ILE A 4 0.40 -12.05 -4.84
CA ILE A 4 -0.19 -10.74 -4.55
C ILE A 4 -1.25 -10.94 -3.48
N ASN A 5 -1.01 -10.37 -2.29
CA ASN A 5 -1.98 -10.34 -1.21
C ASN A 5 -2.57 -8.94 -1.12
N THR A 6 -3.84 -8.80 -1.47
CA THR A 6 -4.57 -7.54 -1.33
C THR A 6 -5.24 -7.51 0.04
N THR A 7 -5.02 -6.43 0.80
CA THR A 7 -5.79 -6.14 2.01
C THR A 7 -6.54 -4.84 1.79
N GLU A 8 -7.86 -4.94 1.83
CA GLU A 8 -8.77 -3.80 1.70
C GLU A 8 -8.94 -3.16 3.07
N ILE A 9 -8.42 -1.93 3.25
CA ILE A 9 -8.44 -1.21 4.53
C ILE A 9 -9.41 -0.01 4.47
N TRP A 10 -10.40 -0.11 3.59
CA TRP A 10 -11.35 0.96 3.25
C TRP A 10 -12.04 1.55 4.48
N GLU A 11 -12.57 0.68 5.35
CA GLU A 11 -13.42 1.12 6.47
C GLU A 11 -12.64 1.81 7.59
N ARG A 12 -11.33 1.56 7.71
CA ARG A 12 -10.52 2.12 8.81
C ARG A 12 -9.71 3.33 8.39
N HIS A 13 -9.21 3.33 7.16
CA HIS A 13 -8.27 4.37 6.71
C HIS A 13 -8.57 4.92 5.31
N GLY A 14 -9.62 4.46 4.61
CA GLY A 14 -10.01 5.04 3.32
C GLY A 14 -9.01 4.78 2.18
N TYR A 15 -8.19 3.72 2.26
CA TYR A 15 -7.30 3.30 1.17
C TYR A 15 -7.19 1.77 1.08
N ARG A 16 -6.73 1.28 -0.07
CA ARG A 16 -6.43 -0.14 -0.33
C ARG A 16 -4.94 -0.36 -0.47
N VAL A 17 -4.44 -1.46 0.07
CA VAL A 17 -3.05 -1.88 -0.06
C VAL A 17 -2.96 -3.19 -0.82
N GLU A 18 -2.17 -3.19 -1.88
CA GLU A 18 -1.79 -4.37 -2.62
C GLU A 18 -0.35 -4.73 -2.30
N ARG A 19 -0.16 -5.85 -1.59
CA ARG A 19 1.18 -6.34 -1.26
C ARG A 19 1.65 -7.31 -2.33
N MET A 20 2.79 -7.00 -2.92
CA MET A 20 3.47 -7.82 -3.90
C MET A 20 4.62 -8.55 -3.20
N GLU A 21 4.44 -9.85 -2.96
CA GLU A 21 5.51 -10.70 -2.42
C GLU A 21 6.54 -10.98 -3.51
N GLN A 22 7.81 -10.66 -3.26
CA GLN A 22 8.91 -10.89 -4.17
C GLN A 22 9.74 -12.10 -3.71
N ASP A 23 10.24 -12.90 -4.66
CA ASP A 23 11.11 -14.05 -4.37
C ASP A 23 12.43 -13.62 -3.69
N ILE A 24 12.91 -12.40 -3.97
CA ILE A 24 14.15 -11.85 -3.40
C ILE A 24 13.89 -10.38 -3.00
N GLY A 25 14.23 -10.03 -1.76
CA GLY A 25 14.10 -8.66 -1.23
C GLY A 25 12.82 -8.43 -0.40
N ALA A 26 12.62 -7.18 0.03
CA ALA A 26 11.46 -6.81 0.82
C ALA A 26 10.18 -6.78 -0.04
N PRO A 27 9.01 -7.15 0.52
CA PRO A 27 7.73 -7.04 -0.17
C PRO A 27 7.41 -5.57 -0.50
N ARG A 28 6.96 -5.34 -1.73
CA ARG A 28 6.56 -4.03 -2.24
C ARG A 28 5.05 -3.84 -2.10
N ARG A 29 4.59 -2.60 -2.03
CA ARG A 29 3.19 -2.29 -1.82
C ARG A 29 2.73 -1.17 -2.74
N ASN A 30 1.55 -1.36 -3.33
CA ASN A 30 0.83 -0.30 -4.02
C ASN A 30 -0.32 0.16 -3.13
N ILE A 31 -0.50 1.48 -3.03
CA ILE A 31 -1.61 2.09 -2.29
C ILE A 31 -2.56 2.73 -3.27
N TYR A 32 -3.85 2.43 -3.13
CA TYR A 32 -4.91 2.96 -3.97
C TYR A 32 -5.91 3.75 -3.13
N ALA A 33 -6.41 4.85 -3.70
CA ALA A 33 -7.54 5.62 -3.20
C ALA A 33 -8.87 4.85 -3.37
N PRO A 34 -9.97 5.26 -2.71
CA PRO A 34 -11.29 4.63 -2.82
C PRO A 34 -11.84 4.53 -4.24
N ASP A 35 -11.51 5.50 -5.09
CA ASP A 35 -11.90 5.51 -6.50
C ASP A 35 -11.01 4.61 -7.38
N GLY A 36 -9.98 4.00 -6.81
CA GLY A 36 -9.02 3.15 -7.52
C GLY A 36 -7.78 3.88 -8.03
N THR A 37 -7.66 5.20 -7.83
CA THR A 37 -6.44 5.95 -8.19
C THR A 37 -5.23 5.42 -7.43
N LEU A 38 -4.14 5.14 -8.15
CA LEU A 38 -2.85 4.78 -7.56
C LEU A 38 -2.25 6.02 -6.88
N LEU A 39 -2.11 5.96 -5.56
CA LEU A 39 -1.51 7.03 -4.76
C LEU A 39 0.00 6.85 -4.65
N ILE A 40 0.42 5.62 -4.35
CA ILE A 40 1.82 5.26 -4.12
C ILE A 40 2.10 3.93 -4.82
N GLU A 41 3.13 3.92 -5.67
CA GLU A 41 3.57 2.73 -6.40
C GLU A 41 4.83 2.15 -5.77
N ASN A 42 4.92 0.83 -5.69
CA ASN A 42 6.14 0.10 -5.35
C ASN A 42 6.82 0.56 -4.04
N ALA A 43 6.03 0.99 -3.05
CA ALA A 43 6.55 1.45 -1.78
C ALA A 43 7.03 0.29 -0.89
N GLU A 44 8.15 0.52 -0.21
CA GLU A 44 8.55 -0.27 0.94
C GLU A 44 7.72 0.10 2.17
N TYR A 45 7.75 -0.73 3.22
CA TYR A 45 6.91 -0.52 4.41
C TYR A 45 7.12 0.86 5.08
N THR A 46 8.37 1.31 5.14
CA THR A 46 8.72 2.63 5.68
C THR A 46 8.17 3.76 4.80
N GLN A 47 8.34 3.64 3.49
CA GLN A 47 7.80 4.60 2.53
C GLN A 47 6.28 4.65 2.52
N GLU A 48 5.61 3.50 2.70
CA GLU A 48 4.16 3.40 2.88
C GLU A 48 3.71 4.25 4.08
N THR A 49 4.36 4.04 5.23
CA THR A 49 3.99 4.70 6.48
C THR A 49 4.20 6.22 6.39
N GLU A 50 5.34 6.65 5.83
CA GLU A 50 5.64 8.07 5.65
C GLU A 50 4.63 8.73 4.70
N ALA A 51 4.40 8.14 3.52
CA ALA A 51 3.51 8.73 2.53
C ALA A 51 2.03 8.72 2.99
N LEU A 52 1.58 7.68 3.70
CA LEU A 52 0.25 7.66 4.32
C LEU A 52 0.10 8.74 5.40
N ARG A 53 1.16 9.04 6.13
CA ARG A 53 1.17 10.11 7.14
C ARG A 53 1.14 11.49 6.49
N GLU A 54 1.92 11.71 5.44
CA GLU A 54 1.89 12.96 4.66
C GLU A 54 0.52 13.20 4.01
N LEU A 55 -0.15 12.13 3.57
CA LEU A 55 -1.50 12.18 3.00
C LEU A 55 -2.60 12.26 4.08
N GLY A 56 -2.25 12.15 5.37
CA GLY A 56 -3.19 12.27 6.48
C GLY A 56 -4.09 11.06 6.72
N PHE A 57 -3.73 9.89 6.20
CA PHE A 57 -4.50 8.65 6.39
C PHE A 57 -4.21 7.94 7.72
N ILE A 58 -3.05 8.23 8.32
CA ILE A 58 -2.60 7.69 9.61
C ILE A 58 -1.89 8.80 10.40
N GLU A 59 -1.99 8.76 11.74
CA GLU A 59 -1.45 9.78 12.68
C GLU A 59 -0.10 9.37 13.29
#